data_AF-A0A1G7ZM20-F1
#
_entry.id   AF-A0A1G7ZM20-F1
#
_cell.length_a   1.000
_cell.length_b   1.000
_cell.length_c   1.000
_cell.angle_alpha   90.00
_cell.angle_beta   90.00
_cell.angle_gamma   90.00
#
_symmetry.space_group_name_H-M   'P 1'
#
loop_
_entity.id
_entity.type
_entity.pdbx_description
1 polymer ?
#
loop_
_entity_poly.entity_id
_entity_poly.type
_entity_poly.pdbx_seq_one_letter_code
_entity_poly.pdbx_strand_id
1 'polypeptide(L)'
;MKLKHIILQTILMAGATWSLTSCNDFLDMAPLDQVTPQEYFNTTDHLAAYNISQYNSIFSTHGGYGVGTVNNDQNTDNMVAGGYSSTYFEKDQWRVPNIGGGWDFTQIRYCNYFFENVLPKFEAGKIEGNREQILHYVGEMYFIRAWIYYSKLKSFGDFPIITEVLPDDQSVLIEKSAR
;
A
#
# COMPACT_ATOMS: atom_id res chain seq x y z
N MET A 1 31.13 -47.89 46.19
CA MET A 1 29.82 -47.39 45.68
C MET A 1 29.81 -45.92 45.27
N LYS A 2 30.50 -45.00 45.97
CA LYS A 2 30.46 -43.55 45.69
C LYS A 2 31.00 -43.13 44.30
N LEU A 3 32.06 -43.77 43.80
CA LEU A 3 32.67 -43.42 42.50
C LEU A 3 31.76 -43.72 41.30
N LYS A 4 30.96 -44.80 41.36
CA LYS A 4 29.99 -45.14 40.31
C LYS A 4 28.84 -44.13 40.22
N HIS A 5 28.45 -43.54 41.36
CA HIS A 5 27.39 -42.52 41.40
C HIS A 5 27.88 -41.17 40.86
N ILE A 6 29.13 -40.80 41.15
CA ILE A 6 29.74 -39.58 40.61
C ILE A 6 29.85 -39.67 39.08
N ILE A 7 30.32 -40.80 38.54
CA ILE A 7 30.41 -41.03 37.08
C ILE A 7 29.02 -41.00 36.42
N LEU A 8 28.01 -41.61 37.07
CA LEU A 8 26.64 -41.59 36.55
C LEU A 8 26.05 -40.17 36.55
N GLN A 9 26.35 -39.36 37.57
CA GLN A 9 25.92 -37.97 37.67
C GLN A 9 26.58 -37.07 36.62
N THR A 10 27.87 -37.25 36.31
CA THR A 10 28.55 -36.49 35.25
C THR A 10 28.04 -36.85 33.86
N ILE A 11 27.72 -38.12 33.60
CA ILE A 11 27.12 -38.55 32.32
C ILE A 11 25.72 -37.97 32.14
N LEU A 12 24.91 -37.95 33.22
CA LEU A 12 23.57 -37.35 33.19
C LEU A 12 23.63 -35.83 32.93
N MET A 13 24.60 -35.13 33.54
CA MET A 13 24.81 -33.70 33.34
C MET A 13 25.29 -33.37 31.93
N ALA A 14 26.20 -34.18 31.37
CA ALA A 14 26.69 -34.00 29.99
C ALA A 14 25.61 -34.27 28.93
N GLY A 15 24.72 -35.25 29.17
CA GLY A 15 23.57 -35.52 28.29
C GLY A 15 22.50 -34.41 28.32
N ALA A 16 22.31 -33.76 29.47
CA ALA A 16 21.40 -32.63 29.62
C ALA A 16 21.89 -31.36 28.90
N THR A 17 23.21 -31.17 28.77
CA THR A 17 23.77 -30.01 28.04
C THR A 17 23.67 -30.12 26.52
N TRP A 18 23.55 -31.33 25.97
CA TRP A 18 23.35 -31.54 24.52
C TRP A 18 21.89 -31.42 24.07
N SER A 19 20.93 -31.54 25.00
CA SER A 19 19.50 -31.46 24.69
C SER A 19 18.98 -30.01 24.57
N LEU A 20 19.82 -29.00 24.78
CA LEU A 20 19.46 -27.58 24.64
C LEU A 20 19.87 -26.95 23.30
N THR A 21 20.51 -27.70 22.40
CA THR A 21 20.82 -27.23 21.04
C THR A 21 19.65 -27.49 20.09
N SER A 22 18.54 -26.79 20.33
CA SER A 22 17.45 -26.70 19.34
C SER A 22 17.91 -25.79 18.21
N CYS A 23 18.24 -26.36 17.05
CA CYS A 23 18.40 -25.59 15.81
C CYS A 23 17.05 -24.96 15.46
N ASN A 24 16.87 -23.68 15.80
CA ASN A 24 15.66 -22.91 15.53
C ASN A 24 15.54 -22.41 14.08
N ASP A 25 16.57 -22.57 13.24
CA ASP A 25 16.58 -22.08 11.85
C ASP A 25 15.44 -22.64 10.97
N PHE A 26 14.89 -23.81 11.33
CA PHE A 26 13.73 -24.37 10.63
C PHE A 26 12.39 -23.69 11.00
N LEU A 27 12.30 -23.12 12.21
CA LEU A 27 11.08 -22.46 12.70
C LEU A 27 11.01 -20.99 12.28
N ASP A 28 12.16 -20.35 12.07
CA ASP A 28 12.29 -18.95 11.63
C ASP A 28 12.58 -18.84 10.13
N MET A 29 11.89 -19.65 9.30
CA MET A 29 12.07 -19.58 7.85
C MET A 29 11.13 -18.53 7.26
N ALA A 30 11.69 -17.43 6.76
CA ALA A 30 10.95 -16.50 5.93
C ALA A 30 10.38 -17.22 4.69
N PRO A 31 9.16 -16.88 4.22
CA PRO A 31 8.62 -17.46 3.00
C PRO A 31 9.55 -17.19 1.83
N LEU A 32 10.15 -18.25 1.28
CA LEU A 32 11.15 -18.17 0.21
C LEU A 32 10.59 -17.62 -1.11
N ASP A 33 9.28 -17.68 -1.28
CA ASP A 33 8.54 -17.28 -2.46
C ASP A 33 7.83 -15.93 -2.31
N GLN A 34 7.91 -15.30 -1.13
CA GLN A 34 7.28 -14.01 -0.87
C GLN A 34 8.30 -12.96 -0.45
N VAL A 35 8.20 -11.78 -1.03
CA VAL A 35 9.02 -10.67 -0.57
C VAL A 35 8.47 -10.21 0.78
N THR A 36 9.21 -10.50 1.85
CA THR A 36 8.83 -10.09 3.20
C THR A 36 8.87 -8.56 3.32
N PRO A 37 8.03 -7.93 4.17
CA PRO A 37 8.07 -6.49 4.39
C PRO A 37 9.47 -5.97 4.75
N GLN A 38 10.27 -6.79 5.45
CA GLN A 38 11.63 -6.49 5.88
C GLN A 38 12.60 -6.39 4.68
N GLU A 39 12.43 -7.23 3.66
CA GLU A 39 13.30 -7.26 2.47
C GLU A 39 12.83 -6.35 1.33
N TYR A 40 11.61 -5.81 1.43
CA TYR A 40 11.06 -4.93 0.41
C TYR A 40 11.59 -3.48 0.51
N PHE A 41 11.50 -2.74 -0.60
CA PHE A 41 11.99 -1.35 -0.74
C PHE A 41 13.50 -1.13 -0.55
N ASN A 42 14.31 -2.19 -0.63
CA ASN A 42 15.77 -2.09 -0.51
C ASN A 42 16.47 -1.80 -1.83
N THR A 43 15.84 -2.06 -2.98
CA THR A 43 16.45 -1.89 -4.30
C THR A 43 15.63 -0.98 -5.20
N THR A 44 16.27 -0.46 -6.24
CA THR A 44 15.63 0.33 -7.30
C THR A 44 14.50 -0.45 -7.98
N ASP A 45 14.68 -1.75 -8.23
CA ASP A 45 13.66 -2.60 -8.86
C ASP A 45 12.42 -2.77 -7.98
N HIS A 46 12.58 -2.82 -6.65
CA HIS A 46 11.44 -2.85 -5.73
C HIS A 46 10.60 -1.57 -5.84
N LEU A 47 11.26 -0.40 -5.91
CA LEU A 47 10.55 0.88 -6.10
C LEU A 47 9.82 0.91 -7.44
N ALA A 48 10.47 0.47 -8.52
CA ALA A 48 9.87 0.41 -9.85
C ALA A 48 8.62 -0.49 -9.87
N ALA A 49 8.73 -1.70 -9.32
CA ALA A 49 7.63 -2.67 -9.25
C ALA A 49 6.46 -2.18 -8.40
N TYR A 50 6.74 -1.45 -7.31
CA TYR A 50 5.69 -0.86 -6.48
C TYR A 50 4.97 0.26 -7.25
N ASN A 51 5.72 1.19 -7.83
CA ASN A 51 5.16 2.33 -8.56
C ASN A 51 4.33 1.91 -9.78
N ILE A 52 4.83 0.99 -10.61
CA ILE A 52 4.16 0.58 -11.85
C ILE A 52 2.76 0.01 -11.59
N SER A 53 2.53 -0.60 -10.43
CA SER A 53 1.23 -1.15 -10.06
C SER A 53 0.12 -0.09 -10.00
N GLN A 54 0.47 1.17 -9.68
CA GLN A 54 -0.50 2.25 -9.51
C GLN A 54 -0.98 2.81 -10.86
N TYR A 55 -0.14 2.77 -11.89
CA TYR A 55 -0.43 3.35 -13.20
C TYR A 55 -1.67 2.76 -13.88
N ASN A 56 -2.02 1.50 -13.58
CA ASN A 56 -3.19 0.83 -14.16
C ASN A 56 -4.54 1.49 -13.78
N SER A 57 -4.58 2.26 -12.70
CA SER A 57 -5.85 2.71 -12.09
C SER A 57 -6.02 4.23 -11.97
N ILE A 58 -4.94 5.00 -12.17
CA ILE A 58 -4.95 6.44 -11.89
C ILE A 58 -5.28 7.30 -13.12
N PHE A 59 -5.12 6.77 -14.34
CA PHE A 59 -5.40 7.50 -15.58
C PHE A 59 -6.58 6.90 -16.32
N SER A 60 -7.49 7.77 -16.78
CA SER A 60 -8.51 7.38 -17.74
C SER A 60 -7.86 7.04 -19.07
N THR A 61 -8.01 5.80 -19.52
CA THR A 61 -7.53 5.34 -20.83
C THR A 61 -8.69 4.92 -21.72
N HIS A 62 -8.44 4.78 -23.02
CA HIS A 62 -9.43 4.18 -23.92
C HIS A 62 -9.57 2.69 -23.61
N GLY A 63 -10.80 2.20 -23.47
CA GLY A 63 -11.07 0.78 -23.24
C GLY A 63 -12.45 0.36 -23.75
N GLY A 64 -12.57 -0.93 -24.07
CA GLY A 64 -13.83 -1.56 -24.50
C GLY A 64 -14.33 -1.17 -25.90
N TYR A 65 -15.57 -1.56 -26.21
CA TYR A 65 -16.28 -1.19 -27.43
C TYR A 65 -17.11 0.08 -27.15
N GLY A 66 -16.53 1.25 -27.42
CA GLY A 66 -17.18 2.56 -27.22
C GLY A 66 -16.27 3.71 -27.65
N VAL A 67 -16.72 4.95 -27.46
CA VAL A 67 -15.94 6.16 -27.80
C VAL A 67 -14.82 6.48 -26.79
N GLY A 68 -14.57 5.57 -25.84
CA GLY A 68 -13.47 5.64 -24.88
C GLY A 68 -13.54 6.88 -23.98
N THR A 69 -12.41 7.54 -23.78
CA THR A 69 -12.28 8.72 -22.91
C THR A 69 -13.11 9.92 -23.35
N VAL A 70 -13.64 9.94 -24.59
CA VAL A 70 -14.57 10.99 -25.04
C VAL A 70 -15.82 11.01 -24.16
N ASN A 71 -16.29 9.85 -23.69
CA ASN A 71 -17.43 9.75 -22.77
C ASN A 71 -17.20 10.46 -21.42
N ASN A 72 -15.97 10.87 -21.09
CA ASN A 72 -15.74 11.65 -19.87
C ASN A 72 -16.50 12.99 -19.89
N ASP A 73 -16.91 13.46 -21.06
CA ASP A 73 -17.68 14.70 -21.24
C ASP A 73 -19.21 14.48 -21.20
N GLN A 74 -19.69 13.25 -21.01
CA GLN A 74 -21.12 12.91 -21.12
C GLN A 74 -22.06 13.58 -20.11
N ASN A 75 -21.51 14.25 -19.09
CA ASN A 75 -22.25 14.97 -18.06
C ASN A 75 -21.98 16.48 -18.15
N THR A 76 -21.73 16.99 -19.35
CA THR A 76 -21.60 18.41 -19.65
C THR A 76 -22.56 18.80 -20.78
N ASP A 77 -22.58 20.07 -21.16
CA ASP A 77 -23.33 20.59 -22.31
C ASP A 77 -22.69 20.23 -23.67
N ASN A 78 -21.49 19.66 -23.69
CA ASN A 78 -20.77 19.31 -24.91
C ASN A 78 -21.09 17.91 -25.46
N MET A 79 -21.58 16.98 -24.62
CA MET A 79 -21.77 15.59 -25.03
C MET A 79 -22.96 14.90 -24.37
N VAL A 80 -23.64 14.06 -25.15
CA VAL A 80 -24.66 13.12 -24.71
C VAL A 80 -24.22 11.69 -25.09
N ALA A 81 -24.05 10.80 -24.11
CA ALA A 81 -23.64 9.41 -24.34
C ALA A 81 -24.81 8.45 -24.17
N GLY A 82 -25.48 8.08 -25.27
CA GLY A 82 -26.58 7.10 -25.27
C GLY A 82 -27.92 7.58 -24.68
N GLY A 83 -27.98 8.78 -24.11
CA GLY A 83 -29.18 9.40 -23.55
C GLY A 83 -28.81 10.58 -22.63
N TYR A 84 -29.82 11.35 -22.19
CA TYR A 84 -29.59 12.41 -21.20
C TYR A 84 -29.18 11.82 -19.85
N SER A 85 -28.35 12.54 -19.09
CA SER A 85 -27.87 12.08 -17.78
C SER A 85 -28.93 12.28 -16.69
N SER A 86 -29.78 11.27 -16.51
CA SER A 86 -30.87 11.33 -15.53
C SER A 86 -30.36 11.48 -14.10
N THR A 87 -29.29 10.76 -13.73
CA THR A 87 -28.72 10.83 -12.37
C THR A 87 -28.26 12.23 -11.97
N TYR A 88 -27.60 12.96 -12.89
CA TYR A 88 -27.02 14.28 -12.60
C TYR A 88 -28.03 15.42 -12.76
N PHE A 89 -28.89 15.35 -13.78
CA PHE A 89 -29.70 16.50 -14.20
C PHE A 89 -31.19 16.37 -13.89
N GLU A 90 -31.70 15.17 -13.62
CA GLU A 90 -33.07 15.05 -13.11
C GLU A 90 -33.17 15.44 -11.65
N LYS A 91 -34.25 16.15 -11.34
CA LYS A 91 -34.55 16.56 -9.98
C LYS A 91 -34.67 15.34 -9.07
N ASP A 92 -34.04 15.43 -7.90
CA ASP A 92 -34.10 14.43 -6.82
C ASP A 92 -33.52 13.03 -7.16
N GLN A 93 -32.77 12.90 -8.27
CA GLN A 93 -32.06 11.66 -8.65
C GLN A 93 -30.59 11.62 -8.23
N TRP A 94 -29.98 12.76 -7.91
CA TRP A 94 -28.63 12.80 -7.35
C TRP A 94 -28.63 12.35 -5.87
N ARG A 95 -28.39 11.07 -5.64
CA ARG A 95 -28.50 10.43 -4.32
C ARG A 95 -27.17 9.86 -3.85
N VAL A 96 -26.99 9.84 -2.53
CA VAL A 96 -25.85 9.15 -1.91
C VAL A 96 -26.05 7.64 -2.08
N PRO A 97 -25.06 6.89 -2.62
CA PRO A 97 -25.13 5.44 -2.71
C PRO A 97 -25.31 4.79 -1.33
N ASN A 98 -26.08 3.71 -1.27
CA ASN A 98 -26.29 2.95 -0.03
C ASN A 98 -25.13 1.99 0.29
N ILE A 99 -24.31 1.64 -0.71
CA ILE A 99 -23.12 0.79 -0.58
C ILE A 99 -22.02 1.37 -1.48
N GLY A 100 -20.80 1.44 -0.95
CA GLY A 100 -19.62 1.90 -1.68
C GLY A 100 -19.64 3.40 -1.99
N GLY A 101 -18.86 3.80 -2.98
CA GLY A 101 -18.72 5.19 -3.41
C GLY A 101 -17.25 5.60 -3.55
N GLY A 102 -17.01 6.87 -3.85
CA GLY A 102 -15.65 7.40 -4.02
C GLY A 102 -14.94 7.76 -2.70
N TRP A 103 -15.58 7.54 -1.54
CA TRP A 103 -15.01 7.74 -0.20
C TRP A 103 -14.09 6.59 0.19
N ASP A 104 -12.99 6.47 -0.56
CA ASP A 104 -11.99 5.41 -0.45
C ASP A 104 -10.58 6.01 -0.29
N PHE A 105 -9.82 5.44 0.64
CA PHE A 105 -8.46 5.83 1.01
C PHE A 105 -7.42 4.77 0.65
N THR A 106 -7.80 3.69 -0.04
CA THR A 106 -6.90 2.57 -0.34
C THR A 106 -5.63 3.02 -1.07
N GLN A 107 -5.76 3.82 -2.13
CA GLN A 107 -4.62 4.34 -2.88
C GLN A 107 -3.80 5.37 -2.07
N ILE A 108 -4.44 6.14 -1.18
CA ILE A 108 -3.76 7.07 -0.28
C ILE A 108 -2.89 6.29 0.70
N ARG A 109 -3.45 5.25 1.33
CA ARG A 109 -2.72 4.35 2.23
C ARG A 109 -1.55 3.67 1.51
N TYR A 110 -1.74 3.25 0.27
CA TYR A 110 -0.67 2.69 -0.56
C TYR A 110 0.51 3.67 -0.71
N CYS A 111 0.23 4.93 -1.06
CA CYS A 111 1.25 5.96 -1.15
C CYS A 111 1.94 6.24 0.20
N ASN A 112 1.17 6.34 1.28
CA ASN A 112 1.73 6.60 2.61
C ASN A 112 2.60 5.45 3.10
N TYR A 113 2.20 4.20 2.82
CA TYR A 113 3.02 3.03 3.12
C TYR A 113 4.36 3.04 2.36
N PHE A 114 4.37 3.47 1.10
CA PHE A 114 5.62 3.73 0.39
C PHE A 114 6.47 4.75 1.13
N PHE A 115 5.93 5.92 1.46
CA PHE A 115 6.71 6.99 2.08
C PHE A 115 7.28 6.60 3.45
N GLU A 116 6.49 5.94 4.30
CA GLU A 116 6.93 5.47 5.62
C GLU A 116 8.08 4.47 5.54
N ASN A 117 8.11 3.62 4.51
CA ASN A 117 9.15 2.62 4.35
C ASN A 117 10.35 3.10 3.52
N VAL A 118 10.13 3.97 2.54
CA VAL A 118 11.13 4.40 1.56
C VAL A 118 11.87 5.65 1.99
N LEU A 119 11.20 6.68 2.52
CA LEU A 119 11.87 7.95 2.85
C LEU A 119 13.00 7.77 3.87
N PRO A 120 12.83 7.02 4.98
CA PRO A 120 13.92 6.81 5.92
C PRO A 120 15.13 6.10 5.30
N LYS A 121 14.89 5.12 4.40
CA LYS A 121 15.96 4.40 3.68
C LYS A 121 16.63 5.30 2.64
N PHE A 122 15.84 6.10 1.95
CA PHE A 122 16.29 7.06 0.93
C PHE A 122 17.17 8.15 1.54
N GLU A 123 16.76 8.73 2.66
CA GLU A 123 17.53 9.76 3.39
C GLU A 123 18.82 9.20 3.97
N ALA A 124 18.79 7.95 4.46
CA ALA A 124 19.96 7.25 4.94
C ALA A 124 20.87 6.70 3.82
N GLY A 125 20.50 6.84 2.54
CA GLY A 125 21.27 6.31 1.41
C GLY A 125 21.37 4.78 1.40
N LYS A 126 20.37 4.08 1.95
CA LYS A 126 20.35 2.60 2.12
C LYS A 126 19.62 1.85 1.02
N ILE A 127 19.12 2.56 0.00
CA ILE A 127 18.46 1.93 -1.16
C ILE A 127 19.52 1.65 -2.22
N GLU A 128 19.64 0.40 -2.61
CA GLU A 128 20.62 -0.08 -3.58
C GLU A 128 20.17 0.18 -5.03
N GLY A 129 21.13 0.52 -5.89
CA GLY A 129 20.93 0.70 -7.33
C GLY A 129 21.16 2.14 -7.80
N ASN A 130 20.55 2.51 -8.93
CA ASN A 130 20.82 3.77 -9.61
C ASN A 130 20.16 4.94 -8.87
N ARG A 131 20.96 5.93 -8.47
CA ARG A 131 20.49 7.10 -7.71
C ARG A 131 19.45 7.94 -8.45
N GLU A 132 19.59 8.14 -9.76
CA GLU A 132 18.64 8.90 -10.57
C GLU A 132 17.29 8.19 -10.65
N GLN A 133 17.29 6.86 -10.81
CA GLN A 133 16.07 6.06 -10.80
C GLN A 133 15.39 6.08 -9.44
N ILE A 134 16.15 5.98 -8.34
CA ILE A 134 15.59 6.11 -6.98
C ILE A 134 14.91 7.46 -6.81
N LEU A 135 15.56 8.56 -7.22
CA LEU A 135 14.98 9.91 -7.20
C LEU A 135 13.70 9.99 -8.04
N HIS A 136 13.74 9.41 -9.24
CA HIS A 136 12.59 9.33 -10.13
C HIS A 136 11.40 8.63 -9.46
N TYR A 137 11.58 7.43 -8.90
CA TYR A 137 10.50 6.67 -8.28
C TYR A 137 9.94 7.32 -7.01
N VAL A 138 10.78 7.98 -6.21
CA VAL A 138 10.29 8.79 -5.08
C VAL A 138 9.44 9.96 -5.60
N GLY A 139 9.89 10.65 -6.64
CA GLY A 139 9.15 11.75 -7.27
C GLY A 139 7.83 11.30 -7.89
N GLU A 140 7.81 10.15 -8.58
CA GLU A 140 6.59 9.55 -9.10
C GLU A 140 5.57 9.28 -8.00
N MET A 141 5.97 8.72 -6.85
CA MET A 141 5.02 8.47 -5.77
C MET A 141 4.44 9.77 -5.20
N TYR A 142 5.22 10.85 -5.14
CA TYR A 142 4.71 12.18 -4.76
C TYR A 142 3.66 12.66 -5.76
N PHE A 143 3.94 12.53 -7.05
CA PHE A 143 3.00 12.86 -8.11
C PHE A 143 1.72 12.01 -8.01
N ILE A 144 1.84 10.70 -7.85
CA ILE A 144 0.72 9.76 -7.73
C ILE A 144 -0.18 10.17 -6.55
N ARG A 145 0.39 10.40 -5.36
CA ARG A 145 -0.39 10.84 -4.20
C ARG A 145 -1.09 12.17 -4.45
N ALA A 146 -0.41 13.14 -5.06
CA ALA A 146 -1.01 14.42 -5.42
C ALA A 146 -2.16 14.27 -6.43
N TRP A 147 -1.99 13.42 -7.44
CA TRP A 147 -3.01 13.13 -8.44
C TRP A 147 -4.25 12.47 -7.85
N ILE A 148 -4.05 11.51 -6.92
CA ILE A 148 -5.15 10.88 -6.18
C ILE A 148 -5.93 11.92 -5.39
N TYR A 149 -5.25 12.78 -4.61
CA TYR A 149 -5.93 13.85 -3.86
C TYR A 149 -6.64 14.85 -4.78
N TYR A 150 -6.03 15.22 -5.91
CA TYR A 150 -6.68 16.07 -6.90
C TYR A 150 -7.95 15.42 -7.47
N SER A 151 -7.93 14.12 -7.71
CA SER A 151 -9.13 13.37 -8.13
C SER A 151 -10.22 13.45 -7.07
N LYS A 152 -9.89 13.27 -5.78
CA LYS A 152 -10.84 13.42 -4.67
C LYS A 152 -11.39 14.84 -4.56
N LEU A 153 -10.54 15.86 -4.73
CA LEU A 153 -10.95 17.26 -4.73
C LEU A 153 -12.00 17.56 -5.81
N LYS A 154 -11.79 17.04 -7.04
CA LYS A 154 -12.78 17.19 -8.12
C LYS A 154 -14.12 16.53 -7.82
N SER A 155 -14.12 15.38 -7.13
CA SER A 155 -15.34 14.61 -6.85
C SER A 155 -16.08 15.05 -5.59
N PHE A 156 -15.37 15.47 -4.55
CA PHE A 156 -15.93 15.70 -3.21
C PHE A 156 -15.73 17.12 -2.68
N GLY A 157 -14.89 17.92 -3.35
CA GLY A 157 -14.42 19.18 -2.78
C GLY A 157 -13.46 18.90 -1.62
N ASP A 158 -13.80 19.42 -0.45
CA ASP A 158 -12.99 19.23 0.74
C ASP A 158 -12.91 17.75 1.15
N PHE A 159 -11.69 17.21 1.20
CA PHE A 159 -11.38 15.81 1.44
C PHE A 159 -10.21 15.70 2.44
N PRO A 160 -10.30 14.83 3.47
CA PRO A 160 -9.28 14.72 4.50
C PRO A 160 -7.89 14.41 3.94
N ILE A 161 -6.88 15.15 4.39
CA ILE A 161 -5.48 14.96 3.99
C ILE A 161 -4.78 14.08 5.01
N ILE A 162 -4.61 12.80 4.67
CA ILE A 162 -3.92 11.80 5.47
C ILE A 162 -2.55 11.50 4.84
N THR A 163 -1.48 11.71 5.60
CA THR A 163 -0.09 11.54 5.13
C THR A 163 0.64 10.36 5.75
N GLU A 164 -0.06 9.58 6.57
CA GLU A 164 0.45 8.42 7.32
C GLU A 164 -0.44 7.19 7.09
N VAL A 165 0.06 6.01 7.44
CA VAL A 165 -0.70 4.76 7.45
C VAL A 165 -1.45 4.67 8.76
N LEU A 166 -2.79 4.72 8.68
CA LEU A 166 -3.63 4.61 9.85
C LEU A 166 -3.83 3.15 10.29
N PRO A 167 -3.93 2.90 11.61
CA PRO A 167 -4.30 1.59 12.14
C PRO A 167 -5.77 1.28 11.83
N ASP A 168 -6.11 0.00 11.85
CA ASP A 168 -7.50 -0.46 11.79
C ASP A 168 -8.19 -0.27 13.16
N ASP A 169 -8.35 0.99 13.55
CA ASP A 169 -9.03 1.40 14.77
C ASP A 169 -10.11 2.42 14.45
N GLN A 170 -11.37 2.09 14.79
CA GLN A 170 -12.52 2.91 14.43
C GLN A 170 -12.43 4.33 14.99
N SER A 171 -11.91 4.52 16.21
CA SER A 171 -11.86 5.84 16.84
C SER A 171 -10.87 6.75 16.13
N VAL A 172 -9.69 6.22 15.81
CA VAL A 172 -8.65 6.94 15.04
C VAL A 172 -9.14 7.26 13.64
N LEU A 173 -9.78 6.30 12.97
CA LEU A 173 -10.27 6.48 11.61
C LEU A 173 -11.37 7.56 11.53
N ILE A 174 -12.27 7.62 12.52
CA ILE A 174 -13.30 8.66 12.59
C ILE A 174 -12.66 10.04 12.76
N GLU A 175 -11.74 10.17 13.72
CA GLU A 175 -11.04 11.43 13.98
C GLU A 175 -10.31 11.95 12.73
N LYS A 176 -9.55 11.07 12.05
CA LYS A 176 -8.76 11.42 10.86
C LYS A 176 -9.61 11.64 9.61
N SER A 177 -10.88 11.22 9.62
CA SER A 177 -11.83 11.45 8.52
C SER A 177 -12.53 12.81 8.58
N ALA A 178 -12.32 13.57 9.66
CA ALA A 178 -12.84 14.92 9.79
C ALA A 178 -12.22 15.86 8.74
N ARG A 179 -13.01 16.86 8.32
CA ARG A 179 -12.64 17.89 7.33
C ARG A 179 -12.44 19.21 8.06
#